data_AF-A0A699XBC5-F1
#
_entry.id   AF-A0A699XBC5-F1
#
_cell.length_a   1.000
_cell.length_b   1.000
_cell.length_c   1.000
_cell.angle_alpha   90.00
_cell.angle_beta   90.00
_cell.angle_gamma   90.00
#
_symmetry.space_group_name_H-M   'P 1'
#
loop_
_entity.id
_entity.type
_entity.pdbx_description
1 polymer ?
#
loop_
_entity_poly.entity_id
_entity_poly.type
_entity_poly.pdbx_seq_one_letter_code
_entity_poly.pdbx_strand_id
1 'polypeptide(L)'
;PLLIPRAVNLQRIGPAPLAELLVQLKDLPDIDLLADIDRQPWLEVRVRLDEPQPDLRNQIEAALENKAVRLVRIAAEYAGKGGRDEDGNQDLIEL
;
A
#
# COMPACT_ATOMS: atom_id res chain seq x y z
N PRO A 1 -30.18 3.62 -14.32
CA PRO A 1 -28.84 4.27 -14.37
C PRO A 1 -27.84 3.28 -14.97
N LEU A 2 -26.99 3.71 -15.90
CA LEU A 2 -25.98 2.84 -16.51
C LEU A 2 -24.70 2.89 -15.67
N LEU A 3 -24.22 1.73 -15.22
CA LEU A 3 -22.93 1.61 -14.53
C LEU A 3 -21.83 1.63 -15.57
N ILE A 4 -21.06 2.72 -15.62
CA ILE A 4 -19.96 2.89 -16.57
C ILE A 4 -18.66 2.54 -15.82
N PRO A 5 -17.87 1.57 -16.30
CA PRO A 5 -16.59 1.25 -15.70
C PRO A 5 -15.61 2.43 -15.82
N ARG A 6 -14.88 2.71 -14.75
CA ARG A 6 -13.85 3.76 -14.71
C ARG A 6 -12.47 3.15 -14.52
N ALA A 7 -11.51 3.64 -15.29
CA ALA A 7 -10.11 3.28 -15.12
C ALA A 7 -9.48 4.16 -14.04
N VAL A 8 -8.67 3.53 -13.18
CA VAL A 8 -7.97 4.16 -12.07
C VAL A 8 -6.49 3.81 -12.17
N ASN A 9 -5.60 4.77 -11.88
CA ASN A 9 -4.17 4.52 -11.99
C ASN A 9 -3.66 3.64 -10.84
N LEU A 10 -2.69 2.76 -11.13
CA LEU A 10 -1.94 1.99 -10.14
C LEU A 10 -0.58 2.65 -9.91
N GLN A 11 -0.47 3.35 -8.79
CA GLN A 11 0.77 3.96 -8.31
C GLN A 11 1.63 2.93 -7.59
N ARG A 12 2.94 2.98 -7.85
CA ARG A 12 3.93 2.11 -7.20
C ARG A 12 4.97 2.99 -6.52
N ILE A 13 5.20 2.76 -5.23
CA ILE A 13 6.23 3.46 -4.45
C ILE A 13 7.26 2.45 -3.97
N GLY A 14 8.54 2.72 -4.21
CA GLY A 14 9.66 1.85 -3.87
C GLY A 14 10.23 1.07 -5.07
N PRO A 15 11.18 0.14 -4.84
CA PRO A 15 11.57 -0.38 -3.53
C PRO A 15 12.51 0.54 -2.73
N ALA A 16 12.12 0.86 -1.49
CA ALA A 16 12.85 1.76 -0.58
C ALA A 16 12.74 1.26 0.88
N PRO A 17 13.62 1.67 1.80
CA PRO A 17 13.48 1.33 3.22
C PRO A 17 12.20 1.95 3.80
N LEU A 18 11.65 1.32 4.85
CA LEU A 18 10.38 1.72 5.46
C LEU A 18 10.35 3.22 5.84
N ALA A 19 11.43 3.74 6.42
CA ALA A 19 11.50 5.14 6.82
C ALA A 19 11.28 6.11 5.64
N GLU A 20 11.91 5.85 4.48
CA GLU A 20 11.74 6.68 3.28
C GLU A 20 10.34 6.53 2.68
N LEU A 21 9.76 5.33 2.73
CA LEU A 21 8.38 5.12 2.30
C LEU A 21 7.41 5.90 3.17
N LEU A 22 7.53 5.85 4.50
CA LEU A 22 6.64 6.59 5.40
C LEU A 22 6.66 8.10 5.12
N VAL A 23 7.81 8.66 4.73
CA VAL A 23 7.91 10.05 4.30
C VAL A 23 7.13 10.28 3.00
N GLN A 24 7.32 9.41 1.99
CA GLN A 24 6.59 9.50 0.72
C GLN A 24 5.08 9.31 0.89
N LEU A 25 4.64 8.39 1.75
CA LEU A 25 3.23 8.15 2.03
C LEU A 25 2.57 9.37 2.70
N LYS A 26 3.31 10.07 3.57
CA LYS A 26 2.82 11.30 4.21
C LYS A 26 2.70 12.48 3.25
N ASP A 27 3.52 12.53 2.20
CA ASP A 27 3.49 13.55 1.15
C ASP A 27 2.29 13.37 0.19
N LEU A 28 1.65 12.20 0.20
CA LEU A 28 0.45 11.96 -0.60
C LEU A 28 -0.69 12.93 -0.25
N PRO A 29 -1.54 13.27 -1.24
CA PRO A 29 -2.66 14.16 -1.01
C PRO A 29 -3.61 13.57 0.02
N ASP A 30 -4.08 14.43 0.93
CA ASP A 30 -5.09 14.06 1.91
C ASP A 30 -6.44 13.78 1.24
N ILE A 31 -7.25 12.94 1.88
CA ILE A 31 -8.57 12.58 1.43
C ILE A 31 -9.49 13.80 1.49
N ASP A 32 -10.03 14.18 0.35
CA ASP A 32 -11.14 15.12 0.30
C ASP A 32 -12.43 14.33 0.55
N LEU A 33 -13.16 14.66 1.62
CA LEU A 33 -14.41 13.99 2.00
C LEU A 33 -15.51 14.15 0.93
N LEU A 34 -15.37 15.13 0.04
CA LEU A 34 -16.26 15.33 -1.11
C LEU A 34 -15.76 14.60 -2.36
N ALA A 35 -14.54 14.07 -2.37
CA ALA A 35 -13.99 13.34 -3.49
C ALA A 35 -14.58 11.93 -3.58
N ASP A 36 -14.80 11.52 -4.83
CA ASP A 36 -15.32 10.20 -5.14
C ASP A 36 -14.26 9.12 -4.85
N ILE A 37 -14.56 8.21 -3.93
CA ILE A 37 -13.66 7.12 -3.52
C ILE A 37 -13.28 6.23 -4.71
N ASP A 38 -14.15 6.11 -5.72
CA ASP A 38 -13.89 5.33 -6.94
C ASP A 38 -12.77 5.95 -7.79
N ARG A 39 -12.44 7.23 -7.58
CA ARG A 39 -11.35 7.93 -8.29
C ARG A 39 -9.99 7.83 -7.61
N GLN A 40 -9.94 7.33 -6.38
CA GLN A 40 -8.70 7.25 -5.63
C GLN A 40 -7.75 6.24 -6.28
N PRO A 41 -6.51 6.64 -6.63
CA PRO A 41 -5.54 5.74 -7.25
C PRO A 41 -5.26 4.53 -6.35
N TRP A 42 -5.03 3.39 -6.99
CA TRP A 42 -4.52 2.21 -6.31
C TRP A 42 -3.04 2.39 -5.99
N LEU A 43 -2.62 1.88 -4.84
CA LEU A 43 -1.26 2.02 -4.34
C LEU A 43 -0.66 0.65 -4.03
N GLU A 44 0.48 0.37 -4.66
CA GLU A 44 1.38 -0.73 -4.30
C GLU A 44 2.62 -0.14 -3.62
N VAL A 45 2.92 -0.63 -2.42
CA VAL A 45 4.09 -0.22 -1.64
C VAL A 45 5.12 -1.33 -1.65
N ARG A 46 6.36 -1.03 -2.07
CA ARG A 46 7.49 -1.96 -2.06
C ARG A 46 8.53 -1.52 -1.05
N VAL A 47 8.72 -2.33 -0.02
CA VAL A 47 9.60 -2.04 1.10
C VAL A 47 10.80 -2.97 1.12
N ARG A 48 12.00 -2.40 1.23
CA ARG A 48 13.20 -3.18 1.52
C ARG A 48 13.39 -3.30 3.02
N LEU A 49 13.56 -4.53 3.48
CA LEU A 49 13.78 -4.86 4.89
C LEU A 49 15.03 -5.73 5.04
N ASP A 50 15.80 -5.49 6.10
CA ASP A 50 16.88 -6.40 6.50
C ASP A 50 16.37 -7.54 7.39
N GLU A 51 15.27 -7.30 8.12
CA GLU A 51 14.65 -8.24 9.06
C GLU A 51 13.11 -8.21 8.97
N PRO A 52 12.40 -9.31 9.30
CA PRO A 52 10.94 -9.32 9.32
C PRO A 52 10.38 -8.35 10.36
N GLN A 53 9.48 -7.46 9.92
CA GLN A 53 8.86 -6.43 10.76
C GLN A 53 7.35 -6.71 10.87
N PRO A 54 6.85 -7.25 12.00
CA PRO A 54 5.42 -7.56 12.16
C PRO A 54 4.54 -6.30 12.14
N ASP A 55 5.07 -5.16 12.61
CA ASP A 55 4.38 -3.87 12.62
C ASP A 55 4.41 -3.13 11.27
N LEU A 56 5.00 -3.72 10.23
CA LEU A 56 5.14 -3.08 8.91
C LEU A 56 3.80 -2.64 8.33
N ARG A 57 2.82 -3.54 8.37
CA ARG A 57 1.47 -3.31 7.84
C ARG A 57 0.80 -2.16 8.60
N ASN A 58 0.78 -2.23 9.92
CA ASN A 58 0.21 -1.18 10.78
C ASN A 58 0.85 0.18 10.53
N GLN A 59 2.18 0.24 10.37
CA GLN A 59 2.88 1.50 10.09
C GLN A 59 2.50 2.10 8.74
N ILE A 60 2.37 1.27 7.69
CA ILE A 60 1.94 1.73 6.37
C ILE A 60 0.49 2.20 6.41
N GLU A 61 -0.40 1.46 7.06
CA GLU A 61 -1.82 1.84 7.20
C GLU A 61 -1.98 3.15 7.99
N ALA A 62 -1.25 3.31 9.09
CA ALA A 62 -1.26 4.55 9.86
C ALA A 62 -0.73 5.75 9.06
N ALA A 63 0.26 5.54 8.18
CA ALA A 63 0.77 6.60 7.31
C ALA A 63 -0.20 6.95 6.17
N LEU A 64 -1.06 6.02 5.78
CA LEU A 64 -2.09 6.19 4.76
C LEU A 64 -3.43 6.68 5.32
N GLU A 65 -3.56 6.76 6.64
CA GLU A 65 -4.75 7.30 7.27
C GLU A 65 -4.97 8.73 6.76
N ASN A 66 -6.20 9.02 6.34
CA ASN A 66 -6.59 10.28 5.72
C ASN A 66 -5.90 10.59 4.37
N LYS A 67 -5.31 9.61 3.66
CA LYS A 67 -4.78 9.82 2.31
C LYS A 67 -5.77 9.43 1.21
N ALA A 68 -5.76 10.16 0.10
CA ALA A 68 -6.66 9.94 -1.04
C ALA A 68 -6.22 8.77 -1.94
N VAL A 69 -5.76 7.67 -1.36
CA VAL A 69 -5.19 6.51 -2.09
C VAL A 69 -5.72 5.20 -1.51
N ARG A 70 -5.73 4.14 -2.33
CA ARG A 70 -6.22 2.82 -1.93
C ARG A 70 -5.10 1.81 -1.96
N LEU A 71 -4.66 1.36 -0.78
CA LEU A 71 -3.65 0.31 -0.69
C LEU A 71 -4.18 -0.99 -1.27
N VAL A 72 -3.51 -1.52 -2.29
CA VAL A 72 -3.84 -2.82 -2.91
C VAL A 72 -2.85 -3.91 -2.57
N ARG A 73 -1.57 -3.56 -2.36
CA ARG A 73 -0.51 -4.53 -2.09
C ARG A 73 0.66 -3.91 -1.33
N ILE A 74 1.24 -4.71 -0.44
CA ILE A 74 2.53 -4.43 0.21
C ILE A 74 3.47 -5.57 -0.18
N ALA A 75 4.60 -5.24 -0.81
CA ALA A 75 5.65 -6.21 -1.15
C ALA A 75 6.89 -5.92 -0.31
N ALA A 76 7.32 -6.88 0.50
CA ALA A 76 8.55 -6.79 1.28
C ALA A 76 9.68 -7.54 0.58
N GLU A 77 10.78 -6.85 0.30
CA GLU A 77 12.00 -7.41 -0.30
C GLU A 77 13.09 -7.50 0.77
N TYR A 78 13.52 -8.72 1.10
CA TYR A 78 14.54 -8.94 2.12
C TYR A 78 15.96 -8.93 1.54
N ALA A 79 16.81 -8.02 2.02
CA ALA A 79 18.18 -7.87 1.56
C ALA A 79 19.13 -8.92 2.18
N GLY A 80 18.84 -10.21 2.00
CA GLY A 80 19.75 -11.27 2.41
C GLY A 80 19.09 -12.60 2.73
N LYS A 81 19.47 -13.61 1.93
CA LYS A 81 19.27 -15.04 2.21
C LYS A 81 17.84 -15.56 2.06
N GLY A 82 17.43 -15.76 0.80
CA GLY A 82 16.44 -16.80 0.42
C GLY A 82 15.02 -16.64 0.96
N GLY A 83 14.59 -15.42 1.28
CA GLY A 83 13.26 -15.14 1.81
C GLY A 83 12.21 -15.12 0.70
N ARG A 84 11.58 -16.28 0.50
CA ARG A 84 10.24 -16.49 -0.05
C ARG A 84 9.40 -15.21 0.03
N ASP A 85 8.84 -14.78 -1.09
CA ASP A 85 7.77 -13.79 -1.16
C ASP A 85 6.63 -14.26 -0.23
N GLU A 86 6.68 -13.87 1.05
CA GLU A 86 5.57 -14.07 1.98
C GLU A 86 4.52 -13.03 1.62
N ASP A 87 3.82 -13.36 0.55
CA ASP A 87 2.54 -12.82 0.15
C ASP A 87 1.59 -13.00 1.35
N GLY A 88 1.51 -11.95 2.18
CA GLY A 88 0.56 -11.81 3.26
C GLY A 88 -0.87 -11.61 2.74
N ASN A 89 -1.31 -12.50 1.84
CA ASN A 89 -2.70 -12.82 1.54
C ASN A 89 -3.11 -14.06 2.35
N GLN A 90 -2.96 -13.98 3.66
CA GLN A 90 -3.47 -14.98 4.59
C GLN A 90 -4.47 -14.33 5.54
N ASP A 91 -5.54 -13.75 4.99
CA ASP A 91 -6.87 -13.75 5.61
C ASP A 91 -7.88 -13.13 4.64
N LEU A 92 -8.53 -13.92 3.78
CA LEU A 92 -9.90 -13.59 3.33
C LEU A 92 -10.65 -14.81 2.76
N ILE A 93 -11.47 -15.39 3.65
CA ILE A 93 -12.69 -16.19 3.43
C ILE A 93 -12.48 -17.71 3.31
N GLU A 94 -12.54 -18.37 4.47
CA GLU A 94 -13.22 -19.65 4.61
C GLU A 94 -14.72 -19.47 4.30
N LEU A 95 -15.23 -20.17 3.30
CA LEU A 95 -16.62 -20.64 3.24
C LEU A 95 -16.73 -21.93 2.43
#